data_AF-A0AAI8VGM4-F1
#
_entry.id   AF-A0AAI8VGM4-F1
#
_cell.length_a   1.000
_cell.length_b   1.000
_cell.length_c   1.000
_cell.angle_alpha   90.00
_cell.angle_beta   90.00
_cell.angle_gamma   90.00
#
_symmetry.space_group_name_H-M   'P 1'
#
loop_
_entity.id
_entity.type
_entity.pdbx_description
1 polymer ?
#
loop_
_entity_poly.entity_id
_entity_poly.type
_entity_poly.pdbx_seq_one_letter_code
_entity_poly.pdbx_strand_id
1 'polypeptide(L)'
;MGLSALALEKTPAFPTYPNRMSEADVSAGLVLPYAAVALLGRGGAIATLLIVFMAVTSATSSELIAVSSIFTYDLYRTYFKPNASGKRLIYMSHVIVVAYALFISTFSVGLYYAGISMGYLYLMMGCIISSAVIPATLTLVWSGQNKWAAALSPIFGLAFALIAWLVTASKDCGSLDVACTGSNNPMLAGNVVALLSPLVLIPIFTLIFGMDKYDWKSMMAIRKGDDHDIATTAGTDLEHTADEHVQTTNEFKAEQSKLMRASKISKWTTVAMTLAFLILWPFPMYGSGYVFSKPFFTGWVTVGIIWIFCSLGAVGIFPVFEGRRTLLHTFKAIALDISGKKHPETIHAESVATNEKGPSSTGGTYKQGPAKTVELA
;
A
#
# COMPACT_ATOMS: atom_id res chain seq x y z
N MET A 1 1.96 12.51 18.61
CA MET A 1 2.97 11.87 19.49
C MET A 1 4.23 12.71 19.68
N GLY A 2 4.93 13.15 18.61
CA GLY A 2 6.09 14.05 18.78
C GLY A 2 5.77 15.37 19.52
N LEU A 3 4.65 16.02 19.17
CA LEU A 3 4.15 17.20 19.90
C LEU A 3 3.79 16.88 21.36
N SER A 4 3.24 15.70 21.62
CA SER A 4 2.90 15.23 22.97
C SER A 4 4.17 15.02 23.81
N ALA A 5 5.22 14.43 23.22
CA ALA A 5 6.51 14.28 23.87
C ALA A 5 7.10 15.64 24.26
N LEU A 6 7.16 16.58 23.31
CA LEU A 6 7.65 17.94 23.55
C LEU A 6 6.86 18.69 24.64
N ALA A 7 5.53 18.51 24.67
CA ALA A 7 4.68 19.14 25.67
C ALA A 7 4.88 18.56 27.07
N LEU A 8 5.19 17.26 27.17
CA LEU A 8 5.31 16.53 28.44
C LEU A 8 6.74 16.45 28.97
N GLU A 9 7.76 16.71 28.13
CA GLU A 9 9.18 16.55 28.46
C GLU A 9 9.61 17.28 29.74
N LYS A 10 8.94 18.40 30.06
CA LYS A 10 9.19 19.22 31.27
C LYS A 10 8.34 18.82 32.47
N THR A 11 7.66 17.68 32.42
CA THR A 11 6.78 17.22 33.50
C THR A 11 7.39 16.03 34.24
N PRO A 12 7.15 15.87 35.56
CA PRO A 12 7.66 14.73 36.33
C PRO A 12 7.19 13.35 35.84
N ALA A 13 6.14 13.30 35.02
CA ALA A 13 5.64 12.07 34.41
C ALA A 13 6.52 11.58 33.25
N PHE A 14 7.40 12.43 32.70
CA PHE A 14 8.22 12.09 31.55
C PHE A 14 9.46 11.27 31.96
N PRO A 15 9.82 10.20 31.21
CA PRO A 15 10.87 9.27 31.64
C PRO A 15 12.23 9.89 31.96
N THR A 16 12.63 10.94 31.24
CA THR A 16 13.94 11.57 31.40
C THR A 16 13.93 12.80 32.31
N TYR A 17 12.76 13.19 32.86
CA TYR A 17 12.64 14.39 33.67
C TYR A 17 13.63 14.40 34.85
N PRO A 18 14.32 15.53 35.13
CA PRO A 18 14.17 16.87 34.53
C PRO A 18 14.97 17.08 33.24
N ASN A 19 15.69 16.07 32.77
CA ASN A 19 16.53 16.17 31.59
C ASN A 19 15.72 16.04 30.30
N ARG A 20 16.17 16.77 29.29
CA ARG A 20 15.68 16.62 27.92
C ARG A 20 16.00 15.22 27.39
N MET A 21 15.16 14.72 26.49
CA MET A 21 15.43 13.49 25.75
C MET A 21 16.75 13.62 24.98
N SER A 22 17.59 12.60 25.06
CA SER A 22 18.87 12.60 24.36
C SER A 22 18.66 12.54 22.84
N GLU A 23 19.56 13.13 22.07
CA GLU A 23 19.50 13.05 20.60
C GLU A 23 19.57 11.60 20.09
N ALA A 24 20.27 10.73 20.84
CA ALA A 24 20.34 9.30 20.59
C ALA A 24 18.96 8.63 20.73
N ASP A 25 18.20 8.93 21.79
CA ASP A 25 16.87 8.35 21.99
C ASP A 25 15.86 8.86 20.96
N VAL A 26 15.97 10.12 20.56
CA VAL A 26 15.15 10.69 19.47
C VAL A 26 15.45 9.96 18.16
N SER A 27 16.74 9.78 17.83
CA SER A 27 17.19 9.11 16.61
C SER A 27 16.83 7.61 16.58
N ALA A 28 16.78 6.98 17.75
CA ALA A 28 16.30 5.61 17.94
C ALA A 28 14.77 5.46 17.84
N GLY A 29 14.02 6.56 17.72
CA GLY A 29 12.57 6.53 17.58
C GLY A 29 11.80 6.36 18.89
N LEU A 30 12.43 6.61 20.05
CA LEU A 30 11.82 6.41 21.36
C LEU A 30 10.81 7.51 21.76
N VAL A 31 10.59 8.50 20.89
CA VAL A 31 9.66 9.62 21.12
C VAL A 31 8.23 9.12 21.38
N LEU A 32 7.77 8.12 20.62
CA LEU A 32 6.45 7.51 20.79
C LEU A 32 6.31 6.82 22.17
N PRO A 33 7.16 5.85 22.54
CA PRO A 33 7.03 5.17 23.83
C PRO A 33 7.20 6.11 25.03
N TYR A 34 8.07 7.13 24.94
CA TYR A 34 8.24 8.08 26.05
C TYR A 34 7.00 8.94 26.26
N ALA A 35 6.38 9.43 25.19
CA ALA A 35 5.11 10.13 25.27
C ALA A 35 3.98 9.23 25.80
N ALA A 36 3.94 7.96 25.39
CA ALA A 36 2.94 7.02 25.88
C ALA A 36 3.09 6.72 27.38
N VAL A 37 4.32 6.57 27.88
CA VAL A 37 4.59 6.42 29.32
C VAL A 37 4.16 7.66 30.09
N ALA A 38 4.47 8.85 29.59
CA ALA A 38 4.09 10.09 30.25
C ALA A 38 2.56 10.29 30.32
N LEU A 39 1.81 9.79 29.33
CA LEU A 39 0.35 9.91 29.28
C LEU A 39 -0.41 8.80 30.01
N LEU A 40 0.07 7.56 29.91
CA LEU A 40 -0.68 6.34 30.29
C LEU A 40 0.10 5.44 31.27
N GLY A 41 1.26 5.88 31.74
CA GLY A 41 2.13 5.12 32.64
C GLY A 41 2.60 3.80 32.04
N ARG A 42 2.72 2.77 32.87
CA ARG A 42 3.16 1.42 32.44
C ARG A 42 2.24 0.80 31.37
N GLY A 43 0.94 1.09 31.43
CA GLY A 43 -0.02 0.63 30.42
C GLY A 43 0.29 1.20 29.03
N GLY A 44 0.74 2.46 28.96
CA GLY A 44 1.18 3.10 27.72
C GLY A 44 2.41 2.44 27.09
N ALA A 45 3.37 2.02 27.90
CA ALA A 45 4.53 1.27 27.42
C ALA A 45 4.12 -0.07 26.79
N ILE A 46 3.27 -0.83 27.48
CA ILE A 46 2.77 -2.13 27.00
C ILE A 46 1.97 -1.94 25.70
N ALA A 47 1.06 -0.96 25.66
CA ALA A 47 0.28 -0.66 24.46
C ALA A 47 1.17 -0.28 23.28
N THR A 48 2.21 0.54 23.51
CA THR A 48 3.17 0.91 22.46
C THR A 48 3.92 -0.30 21.94
N LEU A 49 4.38 -1.19 22.83
CA LEU A 49 5.05 -2.43 22.44
C LEU A 49 4.14 -3.31 21.57
N LEU A 50 2.89 -3.50 21.98
CA LEU A 50 1.91 -4.29 21.23
C LEU A 50 1.60 -3.68 19.87
N ILE A 51 1.35 -2.37 19.80
CA ILE A 51 1.04 -1.68 18.54
C ILE A 51 2.23 -1.79 17.57
N VAL A 52 3.47 -1.55 18.05
CA VAL A 52 4.67 -1.67 17.21
C VAL A 52 4.87 -3.10 16.75
N PHE A 53 4.72 -4.10 17.64
CA PHE A 53 4.84 -5.51 17.28
C PHE A 53 3.83 -5.93 16.21
N MET A 54 2.55 -5.58 16.40
CA MET A 54 1.50 -5.89 15.43
C MET A 54 1.71 -5.16 14.10
N ALA A 55 2.08 -3.87 14.14
CA ALA A 55 2.32 -3.08 12.94
C ALA A 55 3.50 -3.63 12.12
N VAL A 56 4.63 -3.93 12.77
CA VAL A 56 5.82 -4.47 12.09
C VAL A 56 5.55 -5.87 11.55
N THR A 57 4.89 -6.74 12.32
CA THR A 57 4.57 -8.11 11.87
C THR A 57 3.62 -8.09 10.69
N SER A 58 2.59 -7.23 10.73
CA SER A 58 1.65 -7.07 9.61
C SER A 58 2.34 -6.52 8.36
N ALA A 59 3.14 -5.46 8.49
CA ALA A 59 3.85 -4.86 7.36
C ALA A 59 4.85 -5.84 6.75
N THR A 60 5.64 -6.52 7.58
CA THR A 60 6.61 -7.55 7.15
C THR A 60 5.90 -8.67 6.39
N SER A 61 4.77 -9.17 6.91
CA SER A 61 4.01 -10.22 6.22
C SER A 61 3.51 -9.77 4.85
N SER A 62 2.95 -8.57 4.73
CA SER A 62 2.49 -8.02 3.44
C SER A 62 3.64 -7.83 2.45
N GLU A 63 4.79 -7.32 2.90
CA GLU A 63 5.97 -7.12 2.05
C GLU A 63 6.58 -8.45 1.58
N LEU A 64 6.69 -9.45 2.46
CA LEU A 64 7.20 -10.79 2.10
C LEU A 64 6.33 -11.43 1.01
N ILE A 65 5.00 -11.31 1.13
CA ILE A 65 4.06 -11.83 0.13
C ILE A 65 4.21 -11.06 -1.18
N ALA A 66 4.22 -9.72 -1.14
CA ALA A 66 4.34 -8.89 -2.33
C ALA A 66 5.63 -9.18 -3.11
N VAL A 67 6.78 -9.22 -2.42
CA VAL A 67 8.08 -9.50 -3.05
C VAL A 67 8.11 -10.93 -3.59
N SER A 68 7.58 -11.90 -2.84
CA SER A 68 7.49 -13.28 -3.31
C SER A 68 6.67 -13.41 -4.60
N SER A 69 5.52 -12.75 -4.67
CA SER A 69 4.67 -12.76 -5.87
C SER A 69 5.37 -12.12 -7.06
N ILE A 70 6.02 -10.95 -6.88
CA ILE A 70 6.78 -10.29 -7.95
C ILE A 70 7.88 -11.22 -8.48
N PHE A 71 8.71 -11.79 -7.61
CA PHE A 71 9.78 -12.69 -8.06
C PHE A 71 9.24 -13.99 -8.67
N THR A 72 8.09 -14.49 -8.22
CA THR A 72 7.51 -15.74 -8.75
C THR A 72 6.88 -15.53 -10.13
N TYR A 73 6.07 -14.48 -10.30
CA TYR A 73 5.31 -14.26 -11.53
C TYR A 73 6.06 -13.38 -12.52
N ASP A 74 6.55 -12.23 -12.07
CA ASP A 74 7.16 -11.24 -12.96
C ASP A 74 8.56 -11.68 -13.38
N LEU A 75 9.29 -12.37 -12.50
CA LEU A 75 10.63 -12.86 -12.80
C LEU A 75 10.66 -14.35 -13.18
N TYR A 76 10.32 -15.25 -12.25
CA TYR A 76 10.49 -16.69 -12.44
C TYR A 76 9.61 -17.25 -13.57
N ARG A 77 8.30 -16.98 -13.55
CA ARG A 77 7.40 -17.44 -14.62
C ARG A 77 7.74 -16.76 -15.93
N THR A 78 7.86 -15.43 -15.96
CA THR A 78 8.06 -14.71 -17.24
C THR A 78 9.38 -15.03 -17.93
N TYR A 79 10.50 -15.10 -17.20
CA TYR A 79 11.84 -15.19 -17.81
C TYR A 79 12.53 -16.54 -17.63
N PHE A 80 12.32 -17.24 -16.52
CA PHE A 80 13.05 -18.48 -16.22
C PHE A 80 12.29 -19.74 -16.65
N LYS A 81 11.00 -19.82 -16.34
CA LYS A 81 10.16 -20.99 -16.66
C LYS A 81 8.71 -20.60 -16.96
N PRO A 82 8.40 -20.17 -18.21
CA PRO A 82 7.06 -19.77 -18.65
C PRO A 82 5.97 -20.81 -18.45
N ASN A 83 6.33 -22.09 -18.59
CA ASN A 83 5.42 -23.24 -18.46
C ASN A 83 5.50 -23.92 -17.08
N ALA A 84 5.86 -23.18 -16.02
CA ALA A 84 5.88 -23.73 -14.67
C ALA A 84 4.46 -24.06 -14.18
N SER A 85 4.30 -25.23 -13.55
CA SER A 85 3.02 -25.65 -12.95
C SER A 85 2.74 -24.93 -11.64
N GLY A 86 1.47 -24.78 -11.24
CA GLY A 86 1.07 -24.10 -10.00
C GLY A 86 1.84 -24.58 -8.75
N LYS A 87 2.00 -25.90 -8.59
CA LYS A 87 2.81 -26.49 -7.50
C LYS A 87 4.25 -25.99 -7.47
N ARG A 88 4.88 -25.77 -8.64
CA ARG A 88 6.24 -25.24 -8.76
C ARG A 88 6.28 -23.75 -8.41
N LEU A 89 5.26 -22.98 -8.79
CA LEU A 89 5.14 -21.56 -8.44
C LEU A 89 4.99 -21.39 -6.92
N ILE A 90 4.12 -22.18 -6.28
CA ILE A 90 3.94 -22.16 -4.82
C ILE A 90 5.27 -22.47 -4.12
N TYR A 91 5.96 -23.52 -4.56
CA TYR A 91 7.26 -23.88 -3.99
C TYR A 91 8.28 -22.75 -4.14
N MET A 92 8.36 -22.14 -5.33
CA MET A 92 9.27 -21.03 -5.58
C MET A 92 8.93 -19.82 -4.71
N SER A 93 7.64 -19.49 -4.57
CA SER A 93 7.16 -18.43 -3.68
C SER A 93 7.64 -18.65 -2.23
N HIS A 94 7.48 -19.84 -1.67
CA HIS A 94 7.97 -20.12 -0.30
C HIS A 94 9.49 -19.98 -0.18
N VAL A 95 10.25 -20.43 -1.18
CA VAL A 95 11.72 -20.26 -1.21
C VAL A 95 12.08 -18.78 -1.21
N ILE A 96 11.40 -17.97 -2.03
CA ILE A 96 11.64 -16.52 -2.10
C ILE A 96 11.28 -15.84 -0.77
N VAL A 97 10.16 -16.20 -0.14
CA VAL A 97 9.77 -15.66 1.18
C VAL A 97 10.89 -15.86 2.20
N VAL A 98 11.42 -17.09 2.31
CA VAL A 98 12.50 -17.40 3.27
C VAL A 98 13.79 -16.65 2.92
N ALA A 99 14.19 -16.66 1.64
CA ALA A 99 15.41 -15.99 1.18
C ALA A 99 15.34 -14.47 1.41
N TYR A 100 14.19 -13.87 1.09
CA TYR A 100 13.97 -12.44 1.26
C TYR A 100 13.87 -12.07 2.74
N ALA A 101 13.22 -12.88 3.58
CA ALA A 101 13.19 -12.68 5.04
C ALA A 101 14.59 -12.65 5.66
N LEU A 102 15.47 -13.57 5.24
CA LEU A 102 16.87 -13.57 5.66
C LEU A 102 17.61 -12.32 5.15
N PHE A 103 17.43 -11.97 3.89
CA PHE A 103 18.05 -10.78 3.29
C PHE A 103 17.66 -9.49 4.01
N ILE A 104 16.37 -9.21 4.22
CA ILE A 104 15.91 -7.99 4.89
C ILE A 104 16.35 -7.94 6.36
N SER A 105 16.40 -9.10 7.03
CA SER A 105 16.87 -9.19 8.42
C SER A 105 18.35 -8.85 8.52
N THR A 106 19.18 -9.42 7.65
CA THR A 106 20.62 -9.13 7.61
C THR A 106 20.89 -7.68 7.18
N PHE A 107 20.16 -7.17 6.19
CA PHE A 107 20.30 -5.79 5.72
C PHE A 107 19.91 -4.78 6.80
N SER A 108 18.81 -5.01 7.52
CA SER A 108 18.35 -4.18 8.63
C SER A 108 19.37 -4.13 9.78
N VAL A 109 19.93 -5.28 10.17
CA VAL A 109 21.02 -5.34 11.17
C VAL A 109 22.25 -4.58 10.68
N GLY A 110 22.61 -4.72 9.40
CA GLY A 110 23.71 -3.96 8.79
C GLY A 110 23.51 -2.45 8.88
N LEU A 111 22.31 -1.94 8.58
CA LEU A 111 21.97 -0.53 8.70
C LEU A 111 22.05 -0.02 10.14
N TYR A 112 21.61 -0.82 11.11
CA TYR A 112 21.71 -0.49 12.53
C TYR A 112 23.17 -0.29 12.95
N TYR A 113 24.06 -1.22 12.60
CA TYR A 113 25.49 -1.10 12.92
C TYR A 113 26.21 -0.02 12.11
N ALA A 114 25.70 0.34 10.93
CA ALA A 114 26.19 1.48 10.16
C ALA A 114 25.79 2.85 10.76
N GLY A 115 25.03 2.87 11.86
CA GLY A 115 24.63 4.10 12.55
C GLY A 115 23.52 4.87 11.83
N ILE A 116 22.76 4.20 10.96
CA ILE A 116 21.66 4.80 10.20
C ILE A 116 20.44 4.95 11.11
N SER A 117 19.96 6.19 11.30
CA SER A 117 18.77 6.48 12.10
C SER A 117 17.47 6.20 11.33
N MET A 118 16.34 6.07 12.06
CA MET A 118 15.02 5.91 11.42
C MET A 118 14.64 7.12 10.56
N GLY A 119 15.01 8.33 11.00
CA GLY A 119 14.79 9.55 10.23
C GLY A 119 15.59 9.58 8.93
N TYR A 120 16.84 9.12 8.97
CA TYR A 120 17.67 8.97 7.78
C TYR A 120 17.01 8.05 6.76
N LEU A 121 16.58 6.85 7.18
CA LEU A 121 15.95 5.88 6.28
C LEU A 121 14.68 6.44 5.64
N TYR A 122 13.86 7.13 6.44
CA TYR A 122 12.62 7.73 5.95
C TYR A 122 12.87 8.78 4.85
N LEU A 123 13.87 9.64 5.02
CA LEU A 123 14.21 10.66 4.02
C LEU A 123 14.93 10.07 2.81
N MET A 124 15.84 9.12 3.03
CA MET A 124 16.57 8.42 1.98
C MET A 124 15.63 7.65 1.04
N MET A 125 14.56 7.06 1.59
CA MET A 125 13.56 6.33 0.81
C MET A 125 13.01 7.18 -0.36
N GLY A 126 12.73 8.46 -0.12
CA GLY A 126 12.22 9.33 -1.18
C GLY A 126 13.27 9.68 -2.23
N CYS A 127 14.56 9.82 -1.86
CA CYS A 127 15.64 9.98 -2.83
C CYS A 127 15.73 8.77 -3.80
N ILE A 128 15.48 7.56 -3.31
CA ILE A 128 15.70 6.32 -4.08
C ILE A 128 14.44 5.89 -4.85
N ILE A 129 13.24 6.15 -4.32
CA ILE A 129 12.00 5.55 -4.83
C ILE A 129 11.12 6.56 -5.57
N SER A 130 11.18 7.85 -5.24
CA SER A 130 10.18 8.83 -5.72
C SER A 130 10.18 9.05 -7.24
N SER A 131 11.26 8.73 -7.95
CA SER A 131 11.31 8.86 -9.42
C SER A 131 10.34 7.95 -10.16
N ALA A 132 9.87 6.87 -9.53
CA ALA A 132 8.89 5.96 -10.12
C ALA A 132 7.44 6.46 -10.01
N VAL A 133 7.15 7.40 -9.11
CA VAL A 133 5.78 7.82 -8.78
C VAL A 133 5.07 8.45 -9.98
N ILE A 134 5.71 9.41 -10.64
CA ILE A 134 5.11 10.12 -11.78
C ILE A 134 4.95 9.20 -13.00
N PRO A 135 5.97 8.42 -13.41
CA PRO A 135 5.81 7.43 -14.47
C PRO A 135 4.67 6.46 -14.19
N ALA A 136 4.57 5.89 -12.98
CA ALA A 136 3.52 4.95 -12.62
C ALA A 136 2.13 5.60 -12.55
N THR A 137 2.04 6.86 -12.14
CA THR A 137 0.78 7.60 -12.14
C THR A 137 0.33 7.88 -13.57
N LEU A 138 1.24 8.32 -14.44
CA LEU A 138 0.94 8.65 -15.82
C LEU A 138 0.57 7.42 -16.64
N THR A 139 1.13 6.24 -16.35
CA THR A 139 0.71 5.01 -17.05
C THR A 139 -0.76 4.70 -16.80
N LEU A 140 -1.33 5.08 -15.65
CA LEU A 140 -2.75 4.90 -15.32
C LEU A 140 -3.65 6.03 -15.86
N VAL A 141 -3.17 7.28 -15.85
CA VAL A 141 -4.02 8.44 -16.15
C VAL A 141 -3.93 8.93 -17.59
N TRP A 142 -2.82 8.67 -18.28
CA TRP A 142 -2.50 9.17 -19.62
C TRP A 142 -2.16 8.02 -20.57
N SER A 143 -2.99 7.82 -21.59
CA SER A 143 -2.78 6.79 -22.61
C SER A 143 -1.62 7.09 -23.58
N GLY A 144 -1.07 8.31 -23.53
CA GLY A 144 -0.01 8.77 -24.43
C GLY A 144 1.41 8.38 -24.02
N GLN A 145 1.60 7.88 -22.80
CA GLN A 145 2.92 7.55 -22.28
C GLN A 145 3.47 6.31 -22.99
N ASN A 146 4.63 6.47 -23.62
CA ASN A 146 5.30 5.36 -24.27
C ASN A 146 6.04 4.46 -23.27
N LYS A 147 6.29 3.22 -23.66
CA LYS A 147 7.01 2.22 -22.84
C LYS A 147 8.41 2.67 -22.42
N TRP A 148 9.10 3.44 -23.26
CA TRP A 148 10.47 3.90 -23.00
C TRP A 148 10.50 4.98 -21.92
N ALA A 149 9.58 5.94 -21.94
CA ALA A 149 9.39 6.96 -20.93
C ALA A 149 8.97 6.32 -19.60
N ALA A 150 8.05 5.34 -19.63
CA ALA A 150 7.67 4.60 -18.44
C ALA A 150 8.85 3.84 -17.79
N ALA A 151 9.70 3.20 -18.59
CA ALA A 151 10.80 2.38 -18.08
C ALA A 151 12.08 3.17 -17.74
N LEU A 152 12.45 4.15 -18.56
CA LEU A 152 13.72 4.87 -18.43
C LEU A 152 13.63 6.05 -17.46
N SER A 153 12.48 6.72 -17.33
CA SER A 153 12.35 7.88 -16.44
C SER A 153 12.64 7.55 -14.97
N PRO A 154 12.18 6.44 -14.38
CA PRO A 154 12.56 6.07 -13.01
C PRO A 154 14.07 5.86 -12.85
N ILE A 155 14.72 5.20 -13.82
CA ILE A 155 16.15 4.85 -13.78
C ILE A 155 17.02 6.12 -13.85
N PHE A 156 16.78 6.97 -14.84
CA PHE A 156 17.51 8.23 -14.96
C PHE A 156 17.16 9.21 -13.85
N GLY A 157 15.89 9.23 -13.40
CA GLY A 157 15.47 10.05 -12.27
C GLY A 157 16.16 9.64 -10.97
N LEU A 158 16.34 8.34 -10.72
CA LEU A 158 17.13 7.82 -9.61
C LEU A 158 18.60 8.26 -9.73
N ALA A 159 19.21 8.11 -10.91
CA ALA A 159 20.59 8.54 -11.12
C ALA A 159 20.77 10.05 -10.83
N PHE A 160 19.86 10.90 -11.31
CA PHE A 160 19.88 12.33 -11.05
C PHE A 160 19.65 12.65 -9.56
N ALA A 161 18.75 11.93 -8.90
CA ALA A 161 18.50 12.09 -7.47
C ALA A 161 19.73 11.74 -6.62
N LEU A 162 20.40 10.62 -6.92
CA LEU A 162 21.64 10.22 -6.24
C LEU A 162 22.77 11.22 -6.47
N ILE A 163 22.91 11.72 -7.71
CA ILE A 163 23.89 12.78 -8.01
C ILE A 163 23.57 14.03 -7.20
N ALA A 164 22.33 14.51 -7.24
CA ALA A 164 21.93 15.71 -6.51
C ALA A 164 22.13 15.55 -5.00
N TRP A 165 21.76 14.40 -4.44
CA TRP A 165 21.93 14.08 -3.02
C TRP A 165 23.41 14.08 -2.61
N LEU A 166 24.23 13.27 -3.28
CA LEU A 166 25.64 13.07 -2.89
C LEU A 166 26.52 14.27 -3.23
N VAL A 167 26.26 14.97 -4.34
CA VAL A 167 27.00 16.20 -4.69
C VAL A 167 26.66 17.32 -3.71
N THR A 168 25.39 17.46 -3.31
CA THR A 168 25.00 18.46 -2.31
C THR A 168 25.63 18.14 -0.96
N ALA A 169 25.62 16.88 -0.52
CA ALA A 169 26.34 16.46 0.69
C ALA A 169 27.83 16.80 0.61
N SER A 170 28.49 16.43 -0.49
CA SER A 170 29.91 16.70 -0.68
C SER A 170 30.24 18.21 -0.69
N LYS A 171 29.35 19.06 -1.21
CA LYS A 171 29.57 20.51 -1.24
C LYS A 171 29.25 21.19 0.09
N ASP A 172 28.21 20.75 0.79
CA ASP A 172 27.75 21.39 2.02
C ASP A 172 28.65 21.03 3.21
N CYS A 173 29.05 19.77 3.36
CA CYS A 173 29.85 19.32 4.51
C CYS A 173 31.29 18.91 4.18
N GLY A 174 31.65 18.74 2.90
CA GLY A 174 33.00 18.31 2.50
C GLY A 174 33.32 16.83 2.72
N SER A 175 32.40 16.05 3.31
CA SER A 175 32.52 14.60 3.54
C SER A 175 31.24 13.86 3.15
N LEU A 176 31.36 12.57 2.83
CA LEU A 176 30.23 11.66 2.56
C LEU A 176 30.04 10.69 3.72
N ASP A 177 29.84 11.22 4.92
CA ASP A 177 29.48 10.46 6.11
C ASP A 177 27.96 10.49 6.36
N VAL A 178 27.49 9.63 7.27
CA VAL A 178 26.05 9.48 7.60
C VAL A 178 25.45 10.78 8.11
N ALA A 179 26.22 11.57 8.86
CA ALA A 179 25.75 12.84 9.40
C ALA A 179 25.49 13.85 8.27
N CYS A 180 26.41 13.94 7.30
CA CYS A 180 26.29 14.84 6.18
C CYS A 180 25.21 14.39 5.20
N THR A 181 25.26 13.13 4.73
CA THR A 181 24.26 12.64 3.76
C THR A 181 22.86 12.63 4.36
N GLY A 182 22.75 12.47 5.68
CA GLY A 182 21.51 12.49 6.45
C GLY A 182 20.97 13.88 6.78
N SER A 183 21.72 14.95 6.48
CA SER A 183 21.29 16.30 6.78
C SER A 183 20.16 16.77 5.85
N ASN A 184 19.39 17.76 6.29
CA ASN A 184 18.16 18.18 5.63
C ASN A 184 18.40 18.68 4.20
N ASN A 185 19.49 19.40 3.93
CA ASN A 185 19.74 20.02 2.62
C ASN A 185 20.05 18.98 1.53
N PRO A 186 21.03 18.07 1.70
CA PRO A 186 21.28 16.99 0.74
C PRO A 186 20.06 16.10 0.53
N MET A 187 19.37 15.71 1.61
CA MET A 187 18.16 14.89 1.51
C MET A 187 17.06 15.62 0.73
N LEU A 188 16.85 16.91 0.99
CA LEU A 188 15.89 17.73 0.26
C LEU A 188 16.24 17.81 -1.23
N ALA A 189 17.51 18.07 -1.56
CA ALA A 189 17.96 18.14 -2.95
C ALA A 189 17.70 16.83 -3.70
N GLY A 190 18.07 15.69 -3.10
CA GLY A 190 17.82 14.37 -3.67
C GLY A 190 16.33 14.08 -3.87
N ASN A 191 15.51 14.33 -2.84
CA ASN A 191 14.06 14.11 -2.88
C ASN A 191 13.36 14.96 -3.95
N VAL A 192 13.70 16.25 -4.04
CA VAL A 192 13.13 17.16 -5.04
C VAL A 192 13.51 16.72 -6.45
N VAL A 193 14.77 16.36 -6.68
CA VAL A 193 15.22 15.88 -7.99
C VAL A 193 14.58 14.53 -8.33
N ALA A 194 14.46 13.61 -7.36
CA ALA A 194 13.77 12.34 -7.56
C ALA A 194 12.31 12.55 -8.01
N LEU A 195 11.57 13.43 -7.32
CA LEU A 195 10.17 13.69 -7.63
C LEU A 195 9.97 14.45 -8.95
N LEU A 196 10.81 15.45 -9.25
CA LEU A 196 10.59 16.35 -10.38
C LEU A 196 11.28 15.93 -11.67
N SER A 197 12.35 15.14 -11.61
CA SER A 197 13.07 14.71 -12.81
C SER A 197 12.19 13.96 -13.83
N PRO A 198 11.21 13.12 -13.45
CA PRO A 198 10.33 12.49 -14.44
C PRO A 198 9.42 13.49 -15.17
N LEU A 199 9.08 14.65 -14.58
CA LEU A 199 8.31 15.69 -15.26
C LEU A 199 9.03 16.25 -16.49
N VAL A 200 10.37 16.19 -16.49
CA VAL A 200 11.21 16.64 -17.60
C VAL A 200 11.55 15.45 -18.51
N LEU A 201 11.92 14.32 -17.93
CA LEU A 201 12.33 13.13 -18.68
C LEU A 201 11.19 12.52 -19.50
N ILE A 202 9.96 12.49 -18.99
CA ILE A 202 8.83 11.89 -19.69
C ILE A 202 8.50 12.66 -20.99
N PRO A 203 8.35 14.00 -20.99
CA PRO A 203 8.19 14.75 -22.24
C PRO A 203 9.36 14.54 -23.21
N ILE A 204 10.61 14.55 -22.72
CA ILE A 204 11.80 14.33 -23.57
C ILE A 204 11.73 12.94 -24.23
N PHE A 205 11.52 11.88 -23.46
CA PHE A 205 11.42 10.52 -24.02
C PHE A 205 10.18 10.32 -24.87
N THR A 206 9.08 11.03 -24.61
CA THR A 206 7.90 11.01 -25.49
C THR A 206 8.18 11.70 -26.81
N LEU A 207 8.96 12.79 -26.82
CA LEU A 207 9.36 13.48 -28.04
C LEU A 207 10.37 12.67 -28.87
N ILE A 208 11.32 12.00 -28.21
CA ILE A 208 12.36 11.19 -28.89
C ILE A 208 11.79 9.89 -29.44
N PHE A 209 11.00 9.16 -28.64
CA PHE A 209 10.53 7.82 -29.00
C PHE A 209 9.07 7.78 -29.51
N GLY A 210 8.42 8.94 -29.58
CA GLY A 210 7.04 9.08 -30.05
C GLY A 210 5.98 8.84 -28.96
N MET A 211 4.76 9.32 -29.22
CA MET A 211 3.61 9.12 -28.33
C MET A 211 2.95 7.77 -28.59
N ASP A 212 2.59 7.05 -27.54
CA ASP A 212 1.86 5.78 -27.64
C ASP A 212 0.35 6.01 -27.50
N LYS A 213 -0.48 4.98 -27.71
CA LYS A 213 -1.93 5.01 -27.45
C LYS A 213 -2.36 3.69 -26.83
N TYR A 214 -2.08 3.53 -25.54
CA TYR A 214 -2.45 2.31 -24.83
C TYR A 214 -3.96 2.28 -24.52
N ASP A 215 -4.63 1.20 -24.95
CA ASP A 215 -6.09 1.05 -24.89
C ASP A 215 -6.57 0.06 -23.81
N TRP A 216 -5.66 -0.41 -22.95
CA TRP A 216 -5.91 -1.34 -21.83
C TRP A 216 -6.52 -2.70 -22.20
N LYS A 217 -6.69 -3.01 -23.49
CA LYS A 217 -7.30 -4.28 -23.92
C LYS A 217 -6.48 -5.49 -23.53
N SER A 218 -5.16 -5.40 -23.64
CA SER A 218 -4.24 -6.46 -23.21
C SER A 218 -4.36 -6.74 -21.71
N MET A 219 -4.63 -5.73 -20.87
CA MET A 219 -4.81 -5.92 -19.43
C MET A 219 -6.06 -6.75 -19.13
N MET A 220 -7.13 -6.59 -19.91
CA MET A 220 -8.34 -7.41 -19.82
C MET A 220 -8.11 -8.86 -20.28
N ALA A 221 -7.09 -9.09 -21.12
CA ALA A 221 -6.72 -10.41 -21.61
C ALA A 221 -5.70 -11.14 -20.70
N ILE A 222 -5.19 -10.50 -19.64
CA ILE A 222 -4.36 -11.18 -18.64
C ILE A 222 -5.27 -12.17 -17.90
N ARG A 223 -5.20 -13.42 -18.34
CA ARG A 223 -5.88 -14.56 -17.72
C ARG A 223 -5.47 -14.59 -16.25
N LYS A 224 -6.43 -14.40 -15.33
CA LYS A 224 -6.28 -14.84 -13.94
C LYS A 224 -5.78 -16.27 -14.01
N GLY A 225 -4.55 -16.55 -13.56
CA GLY A 225 -4.05 -17.91 -13.56
C GLY A 225 -4.99 -18.78 -12.71
N ASP A 226 -4.80 -20.10 -12.74
CA ASP A 226 -5.27 -20.95 -11.64
C ASP A 226 -4.50 -20.57 -10.36
N ASP A 227 -4.78 -19.37 -9.86
CA ASP A 227 -4.19 -18.77 -8.67
C ASP A 227 -5.02 -19.13 -7.43
N HIS A 228 -6.01 -20.02 -7.57
CA HIS A 228 -6.84 -20.54 -6.48
C HIS A 228 -5.97 -21.14 -5.36
N ASP A 229 -4.88 -21.84 -5.71
CA ASP A 229 -3.97 -22.49 -4.76
C ASP A 229 -2.99 -21.51 -4.07
N ILE A 230 -2.73 -20.33 -4.67
CA ILE A 230 -1.84 -19.30 -4.12
C ILE A 230 -2.63 -18.24 -3.35
N ALA A 231 -3.83 -17.88 -3.82
CA ALA A 231 -4.78 -17.01 -3.12
C ALA A 231 -5.12 -17.56 -1.74
N THR A 232 -5.37 -18.87 -1.66
CA THR A 232 -5.60 -19.60 -0.41
C THR A 232 -4.38 -19.61 0.52
N THR A 233 -3.14 -19.62 -0.02
CA THR A 233 -1.92 -19.50 0.81
C THR A 233 -1.56 -18.06 1.19
N ALA A 234 -2.01 -17.05 0.43
CA ALA A 234 -1.79 -15.63 0.71
C ALA A 234 -2.76 -15.05 1.76
N GLY A 235 -3.67 -15.86 2.31
CA GLY A 235 -4.67 -15.41 3.30
C GLY A 235 -5.68 -14.40 2.74
N THR A 236 -5.64 -14.15 1.43
CA THR A 236 -6.69 -13.43 0.70
C THR A 236 -7.72 -14.45 0.26
N ASP A 237 -8.84 -14.53 0.98
CA ASP A 237 -10.04 -15.20 0.48
C ASP A 237 -10.49 -14.49 -0.80
N LEU A 238 -9.91 -14.91 -1.94
CA LEU A 238 -10.38 -14.58 -3.27
C LEU A 238 -11.57 -15.44 -3.68
N GLU A 239 -12.18 -16.18 -2.74
CA GLU A 239 -13.50 -16.81 -2.91
C GLU A 239 -14.60 -15.77 -3.19
N HIS A 240 -14.31 -14.47 -3.04
CA HIS A 240 -15.15 -13.37 -3.51
C HIS A 240 -14.88 -12.87 -4.94
N THR A 241 -13.98 -13.49 -5.71
CA THR A 241 -13.91 -13.24 -7.16
C THR A 241 -14.12 -14.51 -7.96
N ALA A 242 -15.39 -14.70 -8.30
CA ALA A 242 -15.88 -15.48 -9.42
C ALA A 242 -15.94 -17.00 -9.22
N ASP A 243 -17.04 -17.47 -8.62
CA ASP A 243 -17.90 -18.39 -9.39
C ASP A 243 -17.99 -17.85 -10.82
N GLU A 244 -17.98 -18.70 -11.85
CA GLU A 244 -18.11 -18.35 -13.28
C GLU A 244 -19.38 -17.52 -13.58
N HIS A 245 -19.47 -16.29 -13.09
CA HIS A 245 -20.49 -15.33 -13.41
C HIS A 245 -20.04 -14.74 -14.72
N VAL A 246 -20.54 -15.34 -15.80
CA VAL A 246 -20.44 -14.79 -17.15
C VAL A 246 -21.12 -13.43 -17.11
N GLN A 247 -20.33 -12.38 -16.87
CA GLN A 247 -20.83 -11.01 -16.87
C GLN A 247 -21.55 -10.76 -18.19
N THR A 248 -22.83 -10.43 -18.11
CA THR A 248 -23.57 -10.07 -19.32
C THR A 248 -23.01 -8.76 -19.88
N THR A 249 -23.05 -8.58 -21.19
CA THR A 249 -22.56 -7.36 -21.87
C THR A 249 -23.15 -6.07 -21.29
N ASN A 250 -24.36 -6.13 -20.73
CA ASN A 250 -25.02 -5.01 -20.08
C ASN A 250 -24.44 -4.71 -18.68
N GLU A 251 -24.14 -5.73 -17.88
CA GLU A 251 -23.46 -5.58 -16.59
C GLU A 251 -22.06 -5.02 -16.77
N PHE A 252 -21.30 -5.53 -17.76
CA PHE A 252 -19.97 -5.03 -18.10
C PHE A 252 -19.98 -3.55 -18.50
N LYS A 253 -20.95 -3.13 -19.33
CA LYS A 253 -21.11 -1.71 -19.71
C LYS A 253 -21.47 -0.83 -18.52
N ALA A 254 -22.37 -1.30 -17.65
CA ALA A 254 -22.75 -0.58 -16.45
C ALA A 254 -21.56 -0.42 -15.49
N GLU A 255 -20.77 -1.48 -15.31
CA GLU A 255 -19.55 -1.46 -14.50
C GLU A 255 -18.51 -0.50 -15.07
N GLN A 256 -18.23 -0.56 -16.38
CA GLN A 256 -17.33 0.39 -17.04
C GLN A 256 -17.76 1.84 -16.84
N SER A 257 -19.06 2.14 -16.93
CA SER A 257 -19.56 3.50 -16.71
C SER A 257 -19.29 4.01 -15.29
N LYS A 258 -19.44 3.13 -14.28
CA LYS A 258 -19.13 3.43 -12.88
C LYS A 258 -17.64 3.63 -12.68
N LEU A 259 -16.81 2.76 -13.26
CA LEU A 259 -15.34 2.86 -13.20
C LEU A 259 -14.83 4.14 -13.85
N MET A 260 -15.36 4.53 -15.00
CA MET A 260 -14.97 5.78 -15.67
C MET A 260 -15.37 7.02 -14.87
N ARG A 261 -16.55 7.02 -14.23
CA ARG A 261 -16.96 8.09 -13.32
C ARG A 261 -16.04 8.16 -12.10
N ALA A 262 -15.77 7.02 -11.46
CA ALA A 262 -14.87 6.94 -10.31
C ALA A 262 -13.45 7.39 -10.68
N SER A 263 -12.93 6.97 -11.84
CA SER A 263 -11.64 7.40 -12.37
C SER A 263 -11.56 8.91 -12.56
N LYS A 264 -12.61 9.54 -13.11
CA LYS A 264 -12.66 11.00 -13.29
C LYS A 264 -12.64 11.74 -11.96
N ILE A 265 -13.42 11.27 -10.98
CA ILE A 265 -13.44 11.84 -9.63
C ILE A 265 -12.06 11.68 -8.97
N SER A 266 -11.49 10.47 -9.01
CA SER A 266 -10.16 10.19 -8.47
C SER A 266 -9.10 11.11 -9.06
N LYS A 267 -9.00 11.22 -10.39
CA LYS A 267 -8.05 12.10 -11.07
C LYS A 267 -8.14 13.56 -10.60
N TRP A 268 -9.35 14.12 -10.57
CA TRP A 268 -9.55 15.51 -10.15
C TRP A 268 -9.26 15.73 -8.67
N THR A 269 -9.72 14.82 -7.81
CA THR A 269 -9.46 14.89 -6.37
C THR A 269 -7.96 14.75 -6.08
N THR A 270 -7.26 13.83 -6.74
CA THR A 270 -5.81 13.66 -6.58
C THR A 270 -5.07 14.92 -7.00
N VAL A 271 -5.33 15.47 -8.19
CA VAL A 271 -4.68 16.71 -8.63
C VAL A 271 -4.96 17.87 -7.67
N ALA A 272 -6.22 18.05 -7.26
CA ALA A 272 -6.60 19.12 -6.34
C ALA A 272 -5.88 18.98 -4.98
N MET A 273 -5.82 17.76 -4.42
CA MET A 273 -5.15 17.49 -3.14
C MET A 273 -3.64 17.62 -3.25
N THR A 274 -3.04 17.17 -4.34
CA THR A 274 -1.60 17.36 -4.61
C THR A 274 -1.27 18.85 -4.68
N LEU A 275 -2.03 19.64 -5.44
CA LEU A 275 -1.81 21.09 -5.52
C LEU A 275 -2.03 21.78 -4.18
N ALA A 276 -3.08 21.42 -3.45
CA ALA A 276 -3.38 22.03 -2.15
C ALA A 276 -2.30 21.69 -1.10
N PHE A 277 -1.97 20.41 -0.91
CA PHE A 277 -1.10 19.96 0.17
C PHE A 277 0.40 20.02 -0.13
N LEU A 278 0.82 19.93 -1.40
CA LEU A 278 2.25 19.99 -1.74
C LEU A 278 2.69 21.39 -2.18
N ILE A 279 1.82 22.17 -2.82
CA ILE A 279 2.18 23.47 -3.38
C ILE A 279 1.57 24.61 -2.57
N LEU A 280 0.24 24.73 -2.57
CA LEU A 280 -0.46 25.89 -2.04
C LEU A 280 -0.26 26.08 -0.53
N TRP A 281 -0.19 24.99 0.23
CA TRP A 281 0.05 25.06 1.67
C TRP A 281 1.53 25.28 2.00
N PRO A 282 2.47 24.39 1.59
CA PRO A 282 3.83 24.44 2.12
C PRO A 282 4.66 25.57 1.52
N PHE A 283 4.49 25.89 0.23
CA PHE A 283 5.37 26.86 -0.45
C PHE A 283 5.19 28.29 0.07
N PRO A 284 3.96 28.82 0.23
CA PRO A 284 3.79 30.15 0.82
C PRO A 284 4.26 30.20 2.27
N MET A 285 4.02 29.13 3.05
CA MET A 285 4.44 29.10 4.45
C MET A 285 5.95 29.05 4.62
N TYR A 286 6.63 28.25 3.81
CA TYR A 286 8.08 28.21 3.77
C TYR A 286 8.67 29.52 3.24
N GLY A 287 8.15 30.01 2.11
CA GLY A 287 8.65 31.21 1.44
C GLY A 287 8.43 32.51 2.22
N SER A 288 7.37 32.60 3.03
CA SER A 288 7.15 33.73 3.94
C SER A 288 7.91 33.60 5.27
N GLY A 289 8.56 32.46 5.53
CA GLY A 289 9.19 32.19 6.83
C GLY A 289 8.20 32.20 7.99
N TYR A 290 6.93 31.87 7.74
CA TYR A 290 5.86 32.06 8.72
C TYR A 290 6.03 31.16 9.94
N VAL A 291 6.23 31.77 11.10
CA VAL A 291 6.21 31.10 12.40
C VAL A 291 4.79 31.04 12.91
N PHE A 292 4.33 29.85 13.29
CA PHE A 292 2.93 29.64 13.67
C PHE A 292 2.61 30.45 14.93
N SER A 293 1.63 31.35 14.83
CA SER A 293 1.07 32.00 16.02
C SER A 293 0.39 30.96 16.92
N LYS A 294 0.34 31.22 18.23
CA LYS A 294 -0.35 30.35 19.21
C LYS A 294 -1.78 29.96 18.76
N PRO A 295 -2.69 30.89 18.39
CA PRO A 295 -4.05 30.52 17.98
C PRO A 295 -4.07 29.68 16.70
N PHE A 296 -3.20 29.99 15.72
CA PHE A 296 -3.09 29.21 14.49
C PHE A 296 -2.60 27.79 14.76
N PHE A 297 -1.56 27.63 15.58
CA PHE A 297 -1.04 26.34 15.99
C PHE A 297 -2.08 25.52 16.77
N THR A 298 -2.84 26.15 17.68
CA THR A 298 -3.94 25.49 18.38
C THR A 298 -4.98 24.97 17.39
N GLY A 299 -5.43 25.80 16.44
CA GLY A 299 -6.37 25.38 15.40
C GLY A 299 -5.83 24.22 14.55
N TRP A 300 -4.57 24.29 14.13
CA TRP A 300 -3.90 23.23 13.37
C TRP A 300 -3.88 21.89 14.11
N VAL A 301 -3.51 21.90 15.40
CA VAL A 301 -3.52 20.68 16.24
C VAL A 301 -4.94 20.16 16.44
N THR A 302 -5.92 21.04 16.69
CA THR A 302 -7.33 20.64 16.84
C THR A 302 -7.88 19.97 15.58
N VAL A 303 -7.62 20.54 14.40
CA VAL A 303 -8.03 19.93 13.12
C VAL A 303 -7.35 18.56 12.95
N GLY A 304 -6.06 18.45 13.28
CA GLY A 304 -5.34 17.17 13.24
C GLY A 304 -5.97 16.11 14.16
N ILE A 305 -6.40 16.49 15.36
CA ILE A 305 -7.08 15.58 16.30
C ILE A 305 -8.44 15.14 15.74
N ILE A 306 -9.25 16.08 15.23
CA ILE A 306 -10.55 15.78 14.60
C ILE A 306 -10.36 14.79 13.45
N TRP A 307 -9.36 15.04 12.59
CA TRP A 307 -9.03 14.15 11.49
C TRP A 307 -8.73 12.74 11.99
N ILE A 308 -7.90 12.58 13.02
CA ILE A 308 -7.57 11.26 13.57
C ILE A 308 -8.83 10.51 14.03
N PHE A 309 -9.77 11.18 14.71
CA PHE A 309 -11.04 10.56 15.11
C PHE A 309 -11.92 10.19 13.91
N CYS A 310 -12.01 11.06 12.90
CA CYS A 310 -12.72 10.76 11.66
C CYS A 310 -12.12 9.55 10.94
N SER A 311 -10.79 9.47 10.85
CA SER A 311 -10.08 8.32 10.28
C SER A 311 -10.30 7.04 11.08
N LEU A 312 -10.30 7.10 12.41
CA LEU A 312 -10.63 5.95 13.25
C LEU A 312 -12.06 5.46 12.99
N GLY A 313 -13.01 6.38 12.83
CA GLY A 313 -14.38 6.07 12.45
C GLY A 313 -14.47 5.41 11.08
N ALA A 314 -13.85 6.00 10.06
CA ALA A 314 -13.96 5.58 8.67
C ALA A 314 -13.16 4.31 8.33
N VAL A 315 -11.98 4.12 8.93
CA VAL A 315 -11.08 3.00 8.62
C VAL A 315 -11.14 1.92 9.70
N GLY A 316 -11.32 2.29 10.96
CA GLY A 316 -11.40 1.33 12.07
C GLY A 316 -12.80 0.79 12.29
N ILE A 317 -13.78 1.67 12.49
CA ILE A 317 -15.13 1.27 12.95
C ILE A 317 -16.02 0.89 11.77
N PHE A 318 -15.97 1.64 10.67
CA PHE A 318 -16.89 1.45 9.55
C PHE A 318 -16.78 0.05 8.90
N PRO A 319 -15.57 -0.50 8.59
CA PRO A 319 -15.47 -1.86 8.05
C PRO A 319 -15.99 -2.93 9.02
N VAL A 320 -15.80 -2.75 10.33
CA VAL A 320 -16.32 -3.66 11.37
C VAL A 320 -17.85 -3.60 11.41
N PHE A 321 -18.44 -2.42 11.24
CA PHE A 321 -19.88 -2.25 11.19
C PHE A 321 -20.50 -2.87 9.93
N GLU A 322 -19.88 -2.66 8.77
CA GLU A 322 -20.34 -3.24 7.50
C GLU A 322 -20.22 -4.77 7.50
N GLY A 323 -19.07 -5.29 7.97
CA GLY A 323 -18.79 -6.72 8.09
C GLY A 323 -19.45 -7.42 9.27
N ARG A 324 -20.29 -6.75 10.08
CA ARG A 324 -20.82 -7.30 11.35
C ARG A 324 -21.56 -8.63 11.18
N ARG A 325 -22.28 -8.82 10.07
CA ARG A 325 -23.02 -10.07 9.82
C ARG A 325 -22.05 -11.22 9.54
N THR A 326 -21.03 -10.98 8.73
CA THR A 326 -19.95 -11.93 8.45
C THR A 326 -19.18 -12.27 9.72
N LEU A 327 -18.79 -11.26 10.51
CA LEU A 327 -18.12 -11.45 11.79
C LEU A 327 -18.94 -12.34 12.73
N LEU A 328 -20.23 -12.05 12.91
CA LEU A 328 -21.13 -12.87 13.74
C LEU A 328 -21.24 -14.30 13.22
N HIS A 329 -21.27 -14.50 11.91
CA HIS A 329 -21.29 -15.83 11.30
C HIS A 329 -19.98 -16.58 11.59
N THR A 330 -18.82 -15.96 11.37
CA THR A 330 -17.51 -16.55 11.65
C THR A 330 -17.37 -16.90 13.14
N PHE A 331 -17.77 -16.00 14.05
CA PHE A 331 -17.77 -16.30 15.48
C PHE A 331 -18.69 -17.48 15.83
N LYS A 332 -19.87 -17.56 15.21
CA LYS A 332 -20.79 -18.68 15.41
C LYS A 332 -20.23 -19.98 14.86
N ALA A 333 -19.58 -19.96 13.69
CA ALA A 333 -18.91 -21.12 13.09
C ALA A 333 -17.77 -21.62 13.99
N ILE A 334 -16.90 -20.73 14.45
CA ILE A 334 -15.82 -21.07 15.39
C ILE A 334 -16.38 -21.67 16.69
N ALA A 335 -17.46 -21.09 17.24
CA ALA A 335 -18.09 -21.62 18.44
C ALA A 335 -18.72 -23.01 18.23
N LEU A 336 -19.28 -23.27 17.05
CA LEU A 336 -19.84 -24.57 16.69
C LEU A 336 -18.75 -25.63 16.47
N ASP A 337 -17.63 -25.25 15.85
CA ASP A 337 -16.45 -26.10 15.66
C ASP A 337 -15.83 -26.49 17.00
N ILE A 338 -15.65 -25.52 17.91
CA ILE A 338 -15.16 -25.79 19.27
C ILE A 338 -16.15 -26.67 20.06
N SER A 339 -17.45 -26.52 19.81
CA SER A 339 -18.51 -27.32 20.45
C SER A 339 -18.73 -28.70 19.81
N GLY A 340 -18.03 -29.04 18.72
CA GLY A 340 -18.18 -30.32 18.01
C GLY A 340 -19.55 -30.54 17.34
N LYS A 341 -20.34 -29.47 17.12
CA LYS A 341 -21.65 -29.55 16.47
C LYS A 341 -21.48 -29.20 14.98
N LYS A 342 -22.04 -30.03 14.09
CA LYS A 342 -21.90 -29.93 12.62
C LYS A 342 -22.06 -28.48 12.11
N HIS A 343 -21.22 -28.19 11.12
CA HIS A 343 -21.13 -26.93 10.37
C HIS A 343 -22.52 -26.44 9.90
N PRO A 344 -22.88 -25.16 10.10
CA PRO A 344 -23.95 -24.56 9.32
C PRO A 344 -23.47 -24.45 7.87
N GLU A 345 -24.31 -24.87 6.93
CA GLU A 345 -24.08 -24.68 5.50
C GLU A 345 -23.89 -23.19 5.20
N THR A 346 -22.92 -22.90 4.34
CA THR A 346 -22.53 -21.57 3.90
C THR A 346 -23.73 -20.79 3.35
N ILE A 347 -23.90 -19.54 3.80
CA ILE A 347 -24.92 -18.63 3.26
C ILE A 347 -24.54 -18.31 1.82
N HIS A 348 -25.09 -19.03 0.83
CA HIS A 348 -25.29 -18.47 -0.51
C HIS A 348 -26.44 -19.07 -1.33
N ALA A 349 -27.29 -19.95 -0.79
CA ALA A 349 -28.44 -20.50 -1.55
C ALA A 349 -29.75 -19.69 -1.48
N GLU A 350 -29.91 -18.70 -0.59
CA GLU A 350 -31.24 -18.14 -0.26
C GLU A 350 -31.57 -16.75 -0.86
N SER A 351 -30.82 -16.26 -1.86
CA SER A 351 -31.17 -14.99 -2.54
C SER A 351 -31.74 -15.14 -3.95
N VAL A 352 -31.84 -16.36 -4.49
CA VAL A 352 -32.44 -16.61 -5.83
C VAL A 352 -33.90 -17.09 -5.73
N ALA A 353 -34.37 -17.53 -4.56
CA ALA A 353 -35.68 -18.17 -4.43
C ALA A 353 -36.89 -17.23 -4.23
N THR A 354 -36.72 -15.90 -4.16
CA THR A 354 -37.83 -14.97 -3.85
C THR A 354 -38.42 -14.22 -5.05
N ASN A 355 -38.02 -14.52 -6.29
CA ASN A 355 -38.54 -13.82 -7.47
C ASN A 355 -39.27 -14.68 -8.51
N GLU A 356 -39.86 -15.80 -8.10
CA GLU A 356 -40.85 -16.50 -8.93
C GLU A 356 -42.11 -16.85 -8.11
N LYS A 357 -43.05 -15.89 -8.04
CA LYS A 357 -44.46 -16.19 -7.77
C LYS A 357 -45.34 -15.56 -8.85
N GLY A 358 -45.74 -16.39 -9.81
CA GLY A 358 -46.74 -16.16 -10.86
C GLY A 358 -47.04 -17.49 -11.60
N PRO A 359 -48.26 -17.74 -12.07
CA PRO A 359 -49.03 -18.90 -11.58
C PRO A 359 -49.08 -20.13 -12.49
N SER A 360 -49.14 -21.30 -11.82
CA SER A 360 -49.85 -22.55 -12.17
C SER A 360 -50.01 -22.97 -13.65
N SER A 361 -49.39 -24.10 -14.02
CA SER A 361 -50.01 -25.09 -14.92
C SER A 361 -49.38 -26.49 -14.79
N THR A 362 -50.14 -27.41 -14.19
CA THR A 362 -50.33 -28.83 -14.54
C THR A 362 -49.27 -29.60 -15.36
N GLY A 363 -48.71 -30.64 -14.72
CA GLY A 363 -48.74 -32.03 -15.19
C GLY A 363 -47.98 -32.41 -16.48
N GLY A 364 -46.91 -33.20 -16.34
CA GLY A 364 -46.32 -33.91 -17.48
C GLY A 364 -45.03 -34.66 -17.13
N THR A 365 -45.16 -35.92 -16.74
CA THR A 365 -44.10 -36.94 -16.72
C THR A 365 -43.53 -37.15 -18.12
N TYR A 366 -42.20 -37.10 -18.34
CA TYR A 366 -41.58 -37.91 -19.40
C TYR A 366 -40.10 -38.23 -19.15
N LYS A 367 -39.73 -39.41 -19.66
CA LYS A 367 -38.57 -40.27 -19.40
C LYS A 367 -37.24 -39.74 -19.93
N GLN A 368 -36.16 -40.08 -19.23
CA GLN A 368 -34.78 -40.03 -19.74
C GLN A 368 -34.60 -41.02 -20.92
N GLY A 369 -34.03 -40.52 -22.02
CA GLY A 369 -33.48 -41.32 -23.13
C GLY A 369 -31.99 -40.98 -23.32
N PRO A 370 -31.15 -41.92 -23.79
CA PRO A 370 -29.70 -41.86 -23.61
C PRO A 370 -28.97 -41.04 -24.68
N ALA A 371 -27.73 -40.70 -24.31
CA ALA A 371 -26.76 -39.89 -25.04
C ALA A 371 -26.57 -40.28 -26.51
N LYS A 372 -26.43 -39.25 -27.36
CA LYS A 372 -25.85 -39.36 -28.70
C LYS A 372 -24.53 -38.63 -28.75
N THR A 373 -23.46 -39.41 -28.91
CA THR A 373 -22.21 -39.03 -29.58
C THR A 373 -22.51 -38.60 -31.01
N VAL A 374 -21.96 -37.45 -31.44
CA VAL A 374 -21.82 -37.12 -32.86
C VAL A 374 -20.43 -36.52 -33.08
N GLU A 375 -19.67 -37.23 -33.90
CA GLU A 375 -18.41 -36.85 -34.51
C GLU A 375 -18.62 -35.85 -35.66
N LEU A 376 -17.58 -35.01 -35.85
CA LEU A 376 -17.04 -34.46 -37.10
C LEU A 376 -17.86 -33.42 -37.90
N ALA A 377 -17.27 -32.23 -38.05
CA ALA A 377 -16.60 -31.82 -39.29
C ALA A 377 -15.45 -30.85 -38.98
#